data_AF-A0A538SLH5-F1
#
_entry.id   AF-A0A538SLH5-F1
#
_cell.length_a   1.000
_cell.length_b   1.000
_cell.length_c   1.000
_cell.angle_alpha   90.00
_cell.angle_beta   90.00
_cell.angle_gamma   90.00
#
_symmetry.space_group_name_H-M   'P 1'
#
loop_
_entity.id
_entity.type
_entity.pdbx_description
1 polymer ?
#
loop_
_entity_poly.entity_id
_entity_poly.type
_entity_poly.pdbx_seq_one_letter_code
_entity_poly.pdbx_strand_id
1 'polypeptide(L)'
;MSRTARFIWAPHPYQAGFCITDDTDAATLESVKIVYDFLSAVGLRTSKTVWAFGPSEPCGIPALPESIQRGITCEDRRYLYSCQTLRERGFEICLHGASAGNNRRARTIAALEFLERHFGPAGTYVCHAKNAENLYWHEKVAPRGPAQWLLGLGSRYRCSGEDPASPYFWGDVCLEKVQHIRLFRTRNVNTLAENPSMPYHDPEKPWVRSWFSATKRSFKDCTTPEALEQLRGEHGLCVLYQYMHRHAYLERGTVTAGLREGAERLMAAGDIWVDTTSAVMARLRAMQGIFMARRKNLLWVGNANEFEVGGVQLSLPGGVGITSTDPGVVQEGNRLRIAAVRAGELVPLRSTEPIRIEGGRVLDLDERERGALRFPSGRILVNAAPRRWEDENGGGLEGGRCRAEFEGESNVKGFSRAGIRELYRLLSGQLAILGREVLFKGRSLDTGKFLGEKEILLEDHDAW
;
A
#
# COMPACT_ATOMS: atom_id res chain seq x y z
N MET A 1 21.18 -2.73 -26.46
CA MET A 1 20.20 -2.56 -25.36
C MET A 1 19.76 -3.95 -24.91
N SER A 2 19.80 -4.26 -23.61
CA SER A 2 19.39 -5.58 -23.09
C SER A 2 17.90 -5.83 -23.37
N ARG A 3 17.57 -6.86 -24.17
CA ARG A 3 16.20 -7.32 -24.43
C ARG A 3 15.61 -7.91 -23.15
N THR A 4 14.95 -7.06 -22.36
CA THR A 4 14.49 -7.42 -21.02
C THR A 4 12.98 -7.30 -20.96
N ALA A 5 12.31 -8.35 -20.53
CA ALA A 5 10.88 -8.33 -20.21
C ALA A 5 10.67 -8.09 -18.71
N ARG A 6 9.53 -7.49 -18.36
CA ARG A 6 9.23 -7.11 -16.98
C ARG A 6 7.75 -7.33 -16.68
N PHE A 7 7.43 -7.86 -15.50
CA PHE A 7 6.05 -7.90 -15.03
C PHE A 7 5.53 -6.48 -14.77
N ILE A 8 4.31 -6.22 -15.20
CA ILE A 8 3.57 -5.02 -14.79
C ILE A 8 2.60 -5.47 -13.70
N TRP A 9 2.72 -4.86 -12.52
CA TRP A 9 1.98 -5.28 -11.34
C TRP A 9 0.50 -4.92 -11.44
N ALA A 10 0.16 -3.80 -12.09
CA ALA A 10 -1.23 -3.37 -12.28
C ALA A 10 -1.99 -4.43 -13.11
N PRO A 11 -3.30 -4.61 -12.87
CA PRO A 11 -4.09 -5.51 -13.71
C PRO A 11 -4.18 -4.96 -15.13
N HIS A 12 -4.19 -5.84 -16.13
CA HIS A 12 -4.47 -5.44 -17.51
C HIS A 12 -5.83 -4.69 -17.59
N PRO A 13 -5.96 -3.58 -18.36
CA PRO A 13 -4.98 -3.02 -19.30
C PRO A 13 -4.02 -1.98 -18.72
N TYR A 14 -4.11 -1.70 -17.42
CA TYR A 14 -3.41 -0.57 -16.81
C TYR A 14 -1.88 -0.73 -16.85
N GLN A 15 -1.16 0.39 -16.89
CA GLN A 15 0.31 0.43 -16.92
C GLN A 15 0.90 0.79 -15.56
N ALA A 16 0.13 1.50 -14.74
CA ALA A 16 0.51 2.00 -13.43
C ALA A 16 -0.71 2.03 -12.51
N GLY A 17 -0.55 2.52 -11.29
CA GLY A 17 -1.66 2.69 -10.35
C GLY A 17 -1.60 3.94 -9.50
N PHE A 18 -2.74 4.29 -8.92
CA PHE A 18 -2.94 5.42 -8.03
C PHE A 18 -3.97 5.05 -6.97
N CYS A 19 -3.70 5.35 -5.70
CA CYS A 19 -4.71 5.27 -4.64
C CYS A 19 -4.51 6.40 -3.63
N ILE A 20 -5.59 6.76 -2.93
CA ILE A 20 -5.59 7.79 -1.91
C ILE A 20 -6.00 7.18 -0.57
N THR A 21 -5.21 7.42 0.45
CA THR A 21 -5.53 7.17 1.85
C THR A 21 -5.82 8.51 2.52
N ASP A 22 -7.09 8.77 2.81
CA ASP A 22 -7.52 9.99 3.49
C ASP A 22 -7.18 9.96 4.98
N ASP A 23 -6.93 11.14 5.53
CA ASP A 23 -6.82 11.43 6.95
C ASP A 23 -8.04 12.24 7.42
N THR A 24 -8.73 11.70 8.43
CA THR A 24 -10.00 12.25 8.91
C THR A 24 -9.86 13.34 9.96
N ASP A 25 -8.65 13.71 10.37
CA ASP A 25 -8.42 14.81 11.31
C ASP A 25 -9.10 16.08 10.83
N ALA A 26 -9.73 16.80 11.77
CA ALA A 26 -10.42 18.08 11.54
C ALA A 26 -11.54 18.09 10.48
N ALA A 27 -11.88 16.93 9.89
CA ALA A 27 -12.94 16.84 8.90
C ALA A 27 -14.31 17.16 9.51
N THR A 28 -15.18 17.79 8.71
CA THR A 28 -16.59 18.04 9.05
C THR A 28 -17.50 17.25 8.10
N LEU A 29 -18.79 17.13 8.43
CA LEU A 29 -19.75 16.48 7.54
C LEU A 29 -19.79 17.18 6.18
N GLU A 30 -19.84 18.51 6.18
CA GLU A 30 -19.99 19.34 5.01
C GLU A 30 -18.77 19.23 4.10
N SER A 31 -17.56 19.32 4.66
CA SER A 31 -16.32 19.19 3.90
C SER A 31 -16.16 17.80 3.28
N VAL A 32 -16.49 16.74 4.04
CA VAL A 32 -16.46 15.37 3.53
C VAL A 32 -17.48 15.19 2.40
N LYS A 33 -18.73 15.64 2.57
CA LYS A 33 -19.75 15.55 1.52
C LYS A 33 -19.32 16.25 0.24
N ILE A 34 -18.87 17.50 0.33
CA ILE A 34 -18.42 18.28 -0.84
C ILE A 34 -17.33 17.54 -1.63
N VAL A 35 -16.33 17.03 -0.93
CA VAL A 35 -15.19 16.34 -1.57
C VAL A 35 -15.63 15.00 -2.13
N TYR A 36 -16.28 14.16 -1.34
CA TYR A 36 -16.56 12.78 -1.72
C TYR A 36 -17.74 12.63 -2.70
N ASP A 37 -18.71 13.55 -2.68
CA ASP A 37 -19.73 13.60 -3.74
C ASP A 37 -19.09 13.96 -5.08
N PHE A 38 -18.12 14.90 -5.10
CA PHE A 38 -17.34 15.19 -6.31
C PHE A 38 -16.50 13.99 -6.76
N LEU A 39 -15.71 13.38 -5.87
CA LEU A 39 -14.89 12.21 -6.20
C LEU A 39 -15.74 11.05 -6.74
N SER A 40 -16.89 10.81 -6.11
CA SER A 40 -17.84 9.81 -6.57
C SER A 40 -18.40 10.15 -7.96
N ALA A 41 -18.71 11.41 -8.23
CA ALA A 41 -19.25 11.83 -9.52
C ALA A 41 -18.26 11.65 -10.68
N VAL A 42 -16.96 11.82 -10.43
CA VAL A 42 -15.91 11.59 -11.43
C VAL A 42 -15.41 10.13 -11.47
N GLY A 43 -15.92 9.26 -10.59
CA GLY A 43 -15.54 7.84 -10.52
C GLY A 43 -14.21 7.56 -9.80
N LEU A 44 -13.65 8.54 -9.07
CA LEU A 44 -12.40 8.41 -8.34
C LEU A 44 -12.67 7.84 -6.93
N ARG A 45 -12.54 6.53 -6.78
CA ARG A 45 -12.70 5.83 -5.50
C ARG A 45 -11.44 5.92 -4.65
N THR A 46 -11.60 6.06 -3.33
CA THR A 46 -10.50 6.24 -2.37
C THR A 46 -10.77 5.48 -1.07
N SER A 47 -9.78 5.48 -0.17
CA SER A 47 -9.94 4.99 1.20
C SER A 47 -10.19 6.16 2.14
N LYS A 48 -11.38 6.19 2.75
CA LYS A 48 -11.79 7.17 3.75
C LYS A 48 -11.54 6.60 5.14
N THR A 49 -10.60 7.18 5.88
CA THR A 49 -10.49 6.87 7.31
C THR A 49 -11.61 7.55 8.09
N VAL A 50 -12.04 6.97 9.22
CA VAL A 50 -13.06 7.54 10.11
C VAL A 50 -12.68 7.37 11.57
N TRP A 51 -13.28 8.22 12.41
CA TRP A 51 -13.39 8.02 13.86
C TRP A 51 -14.69 7.30 14.18
N ALA A 52 -14.62 6.14 14.81
CA ALA A 52 -15.82 5.45 15.26
C ALA A 52 -16.54 6.26 16.35
N PHE A 53 -15.77 6.81 17.30
CA PHE A 53 -16.27 7.48 18.49
C PHE A 53 -15.52 8.79 18.77
N GLY A 54 -16.10 9.66 19.60
CA GLY A 54 -15.43 10.82 20.19
C GLY A 54 -14.29 10.43 21.13
N PRO A 55 -13.31 11.32 21.39
CA PRO A 55 -12.22 11.05 22.31
C PRO A 55 -12.73 10.91 23.76
N SER A 56 -12.26 9.87 24.46
CA SER A 56 -12.50 9.68 25.90
C SER A 56 -11.27 9.92 26.77
N GLU A 57 -10.09 9.96 26.15
CA GLU A 57 -8.79 10.24 26.78
C GLU A 57 -8.05 11.25 25.89
N PRO A 58 -7.07 12.01 26.41
CA PRO A 58 -6.26 12.87 25.57
C PRO A 58 -5.45 12.08 24.54
N CYS A 59 -5.02 12.73 23.46
CA CYS A 59 -4.06 12.15 22.52
C CYS A 59 -2.64 12.16 23.11
N GLY A 60 -1.94 11.03 23.11
CA GLY A 60 -0.54 10.93 23.52
C GLY A 60 -0.29 10.80 25.02
N ILE A 61 0.91 10.31 25.35
CA ILE A 61 1.43 10.21 26.72
C ILE A 61 2.87 10.72 26.71
N PRO A 62 3.17 11.96 27.13
CA PRO A 62 2.25 12.94 27.74
C PRO A 62 1.21 13.48 26.74
N ALA A 63 0.13 14.04 27.29
CA ALA A 63 -0.99 14.57 26.52
C ALA A 63 -0.54 15.69 25.56
N LEU A 64 -1.06 15.64 24.34
CA LEU A 64 -0.94 16.65 23.30
C LEU A 64 -2.07 17.70 23.42
N PRO A 65 -1.94 18.85 22.73
CA PRO A 65 -2.99 19.85 22.68
C PRO A 65 -4.32 19.30 22.15
N GLU A 66 -5.43 19.80 22.70
CA GLU A 66 -6.79 19.37 22.35
C GLU A 66 -7.14 19.58 20.87
N SER A 67 -6.49 20.52 20.19
CA SER A 67 -6.67 20.78 18.75
C SER A 67 -6.38 19.58 17.85
N ILE A 68 -5.61 18.60 18.34
CA ILE A 68 -5.28 17.34 17.65
C ILE A 68 -6.42 16.30 17.76
N GLN A 69 -7.44 16.56 18.58
CA GLN A 69 -8.58 15.66 18.79
C GLN A 69 -9.82 16.06 17.98
N ARG A 70 -9.69 17.00 17.04
CA ARG A 70 -10.80 17.50 16.22
C ARG A 70 -11.13 16.53 15.07
N GLY A 71 -12.41 16.45 14.74
CA GLY A 71 -12.90 15.71 13.56
C GLY A 71 -14.27 15.12 13.83
N ILE A 72 -15.09 15.02 12.79
CA ILE A 72 -16.40 14.37 12.87
C ILE A 72 -16.25 12.86 13.11
N THR A 73 -17.19 12.28 13.86
CA THR A 73 -17.20 10.86 14.22
C THR A 73 -18.47 10.18 13.72
N CYS A 74 -18.43 8.85 13.64
CA CYS A 74 -19.59 8.03 13.27
C CYS A 74 -20.72 8.02 14.31
N GLU A 75 -20.56 8.69 15.47
CA GLU A 75 -21.65 8.95 16.40
C GLU A 75 -22.68 9.95 15.82
N ASP A 76 -22.26 10.85 14.93
CA ASP A 76 -23.21 11.64 14.13
C ASP A 76 -23.85 10.72 13.08
N ARG A 77 -25.16 10.46 13.24
CA ARG A 77 -25.93 9.56 12.37
C ARG A 77 -25.93 10.00 10.90
N ARG A 78 -25.84 11.31 10.61
CA ARG A 78 -25.78 11.84 9.24
C ARG A 78 -24.42 11.54 8.61
N TYR A 79 -23.35 11.62 9.41
CA TYR A 79 -22.01 11.24 8.96
C TYR A 79 -21.90 9.74 8.73
N LEU A 80 -22.38 8.92 9.66
CA LEU A 80 -22.45 7.47 9.49
C LEU A 80 -23.18 7.08 8.19
N TYR A 81 -24.37 7.65 7.95
CA TYR A 81 -25.12 7.43 6.72
C TYR A 81 -24.34 7.86 5.47
N SER A 82 -23.64 8.99 5.53
CA SER A 82 -22.76 9.44 4.44
C SER A 82 -21.66 8.41 4.16
N CYS A 83 -20.99 7.89 5.18
CA CYS A 83 -19.95 6.85 5.02
C CYS A 83 -20.52 5.54 4.47
N GLN A 84 -21.73 5.14 4.88
CA GLN A 84 -22.40 3.95 4.34
C GLN A 84 -22.70 4.12 2.84
N THR A 85 -23.19 5.29 2.45
CA THR A 85 -23.41 5.63 1.03
C THR A 85 -22.10 5.57 0.22
N LEU A 86 -21.00 6.06 0.78
CA LEU A 86 -19.68 5.95 0.12
C LEU A 86 -19.24 4.49 -0.03
N ARG A 87 -19.46 3.67 1.00
CA ARG A 87 -19.15 2.24 0.96
C ARG A 87 -19.91 1.52 -0.16
N GLU A 88 -21.20 1.81 -0.32
CA GLU A 88 -22.05 1.28 -1.40
C GLU A 88 -21.55 1.71 -2.80
N ARG A 89 -20.99 2.92 -2.89
CA ARG A 89 -20.35 3.45 -4.11
C ARG A 89 -18.93 2.91 -4.34
N GLY A 90 -18.48 1.96 -3.53
CA GLY A 90 -17.20 1.26 -3.70
C GLY A 90 -15.98 1.98 -3.11
N PHE A 91 -16.18 3.00 -2.27
CA PHE A 91 -15.09 3.53 -1.44
C PHE A 91 -14.76 2.54 -0.31
N GLU A 92 -13.50 2.56 0.14
CA GLU A 92 -13.10 1.86 1.36
C GLU A 92 -13.37 2.77 2.56
N ILE A 93 -14.02 2.24 3.60
CA ILE A 93 -14.12 2.91 4.91
C ILE A 93 -13.21 2.17 5.88
N CYS A 94 -12.26 2.89 6.49
CA CYS A 94 -11.24 2.31 7.35
C CYS A 94 -11.03 3.13 8.63
N LEU A 95 -10.29 2.61 9.61
CA LEU A 95 -10.07 3.29 10.89
C LEU A 95 -8.84 4.21 10.83
N HIS A 96 -8.97 5.38 11.47
CA HIS A 96 -7.83 6.18 11.91
C HIS A 96 -7.44 5.92 13.38
N GLY A 97 -8.13 4.99 14.03
CA GLY A 97 -8.17 4.77 15.48
C GLY A 97 -9.62 4.80 15.96
N ALA A 98 -9.91 4.32 17.17
CA ALA A 98 -11.28 4.35 17.67
C ALA A 98 -11.79 5.78 17.90
N SER A 99 -10.88 6.68 18.26
CA SER A 99 -11.09 8.12 18.37
C SER A 99 -9.76 8.86 18.19
N ALA A 100 -9.80 10.18 18.06
CA ALA A 100 -8.62 11.03 17.97
C ALA A 100 -7.81 11.16 19.28
N GLY A 101 -8.29 10.56 20.38
CA GLY A 101 -7.59 10.44 21.65
C GLY A 101 -6.97 9.04 21.85
N ASN A 102 -6.30 8.80 22.97
CA ASN A 102 -5.80 7.46 23.33
C ASN A 102 -6.98 6.48 23.48
N ASN A 103 -6.83 5.25 22.99
CA ASN A 103 -7.88 4.25 23.01
C ASN A 103 -7.41 2.97 23.70
N ARG A 104 -7.93 2.70 24.90
CA ARG A 104 -7.71 1.41 25.58
C ARG A 104 -8.20 0.26 24.71
N ARG A 105 -7.63 -0.92 24.92
CA ARG A 105 -7.94 -2.15 24.17
C ARG A 105 -9.42 -2.35 23.86
N ALA A 106 -10.27 -2.30 24.88
CA ALA A 106 -11.71 -2.52 24.73
C ALA A 106 -12.38 -1.54 23.75
N ARG A 107 -11.95 -0.27 23.74
CA ARG A 107 -12.47 0.75 22.83
C ARG A 107 -12.00 0.51 21.39
N THR A 108 -10.75 0.08 21.21
CA THR A 108 -10.21 -0.32 19.90
C THR A 108 -10.96 -1.52 19.32
N ILE A 109 -11.24 -2.54 20.13
CA ILE A 109 -12.03 -3.70 19.72
C ILE A 109 -13.45 -3.27 19.32
N ALA A 110 -14.12 -2.48 20.17
CA ALA A 110 -15.46 -1.96 19.88
C ALA A 110 -15.52 -1.16 18.57
N ALA A 111 -14.47 -0.38 18.24
CA ALA A 111 -14.41 0.36 16.98
C ALA A 111 -14.23 -0.57 15.76
N LEU A 112 -13.43 -1.63 15.88
CA LEU A 112 -13.29 -2.63 14.81
C LEU A 112 -14.60 -3.38 14.57
N GLU A 113 -15.30 -3.78 15.64
CA GLU A 113 -16.63 -4.41 15.56
C GLU A 113 -17.68 -3.46 14.98
N PHE A 114 -17.60 -2.17 15.32
CA PHE A 114 -18.44 -1.14 14.73
C PHE A 114 -18.21 -1.05 13.22
N LEU A 115 -16.95 -0.98 12.77
CA LEU A 115 -16.65 -0.96 11.33
C LEU A 115 -17.17 -2.21 10.63
N GLU A 116 -16.90 -3.39 11.20
CA GLU A 116 -17.32 -4.67 10.62
C GLU A 116 -18.84 -4.73 10.44
N ARG A 117 -19.59 -4.25 11.43
CA ARG A 117 -21.06 -4.18 11.39
C ARG A 117 -21.59 -3.20 10.34
N HIS A 118 -20.94 -2.05 10.16
CA HIS A 118 -21.48 -0.95 9.34
C HIS A 118 -20.94 -0.91 7.91
N PHE A 119 -19.71 -1.40 7.69
CA PHE A 119 -19.00 -1.27 6.42
C PHE A 119 -18.32 -2.57 5.95
N GLY A 120 -18.25 -3.58 6.81
CA GLY A 120 -17.48 -4.81 6.60
C GLY A 120 -16.03 -4.71 7.12
N PRO A 121 -15.22 -5.75 6.87
CA PRO A 121 -13.85 -5.82 7.41
C PRO A 121 -12.97 -4.65 6.96
N ALA A 122 -12.20 -4.09 7.89
CA ALA A 122 -11.26 -3.02 7.60
C ALA A 122 -10.00 -3.57 6.91
N GLY A 123 -9.79 -3.22 5.64
CA GLY A 123 -8.56 -3.58 4.92
C GLY A 123 -7.35 -2.80 5.43
N THR A 124 -7.50 -1.48 5.53
CA THR A 124 -6.44 -0.54 5.88
C THR A 124 -6.62 0.01 7.30
N TYR A 125 -5.51 0.35 7.96
CA TYR A 125 -5.49 1.14 9.20
C TYR A 125 -4.43 2.23 9.08
N VAL A 126 -4.77 3.43 9.53
CA VAL A 126 -3.84 4.57 9.56
C VAL A 126 -3.67 5.01 11.00
N CYS A 127 -2.44 4.98 11.52
CA CYS A 127 -2.17 5.42 12.88
C CYS A 127 -2.34 6.94 13.03
N HIS A 128 -3.00 7.36 14.11
CA HIS A 128 -3.12 8.77 14.48
C HIS A 128 -1.98 9.27 15.33
N ALA A 129 -1.44 10.43 14.98
CA ALA A 129 -0.53 11.24 15.78
C ALA A 129 0.35 10.41 16.75
N LYS A 130 0.20 10.61 18.07
CA LYS A 130 0.96 9.92 19.12
C LYS A 130 0.07 9.06 20.03
N ASN A 131 -1.06 8.60 19.51
CA ASN A 131 -1.99 7.73 20.25
C ASN A 131 -1.26 6.55 20.92
N ALA A 132 -1.59 6.30 22.19
CA ALA A 132 -0.91 5.32 23.03
C ALA A 132 -1.05 3.88 22.54
N GLU A 133 -2.11 3.57 21.79
CA GLU A 133 -2.37 2.27 21.17
C GLU A 133 -1.69 2.08 19.83
N ASN A 134 -0.97 3.05 19.27
CA ASN A 134 -0.27 2.84 18.00
C ASN A 134 0.74 1.69 18.12
N LEU A 135 0.71 0.78 17.15
CA LEU A 135 1.60 -0.38 17.05
C LEU A 135 2.96 0.05 16.49
N TYR A 136 4.04 -0.30 17.18
CA TYR A 136 5.42 -0.11 16.72
C TYR A 136 5.72 1.33 16.29
N TRP A 137 5.23 2.30 17.05
CA TRP A 137 5.40 3.73 16.76
C TRP A 137 6.66 4.32 17.42
N HIS A 138 6.95 5.59 17.12
CA HIS A 138 8.14 6.30 17.62
C HIS A 138 9.47 5.59 17.30
N GLU A 139 10.28 5.31 18.33
CA GLU A 139 11.56 4.63 18.19
C GLU A 139 11.39 3.23 17.58
N LYS A 140 10.22 2.62 17.78
CA LYS A 140 9.88 1.28 17.30
C LYS A 140 9.55 1.23 15.82
N VAL A 141 9.44 2.39 15.15
CA VAL A 141 9.36 2.44 13.68
C VAL A 141 10.68 1.97 13.06
N ALA A 142 11.81 2.29 13.69
CA ALA A 142 13.12 1.87 13.22
C ALA A 142 13.32 0.35 13.44
N PRO A 143 14.12 -0.31 12.58
CA PRO A 143 14.63 -1.64 12.89
C PRO A 143 15.39 -1.66 14.21
N ARG A 144 15.36 -2.79 14.91
CA ARG A 144 16.12 -2.99 16.16
C ARG A 144 17.60 -2.74 15.92
N GLY A 145 18.22 -2.00 16.83
CA GLY A 145 19.64 -1.67 16.77
C GLY A 145 19.93 -0.18 17.03
N PRO A 146 21.07 0.34 16.55
CA PRO A 146 21.55 1.67 16.91
C PRO A 146 20.58 2.80 16.58
N ALA A 147 19.86 2.72 15.46
CA ALA A 147 18.91 3.76 15.08
C ALA A 147 17.68 3.81 15.99
N GLN A 148 17.11 2.65 16.36
CA GLN A 148 16.04 2.61 17.34
C GLN A 148 16.53 3.17 18.69
N TRP A 149 17.73 2.79 19.12
CA TRP A 149 18.31 3.32 20.37
C TRP A 149 18.46 4.84 20.33
N LEU A 150 19.03 5.40 19.25
CA LEU A 150 19.18 6.85 19.06
C LEU A 150 17.82 7.58 19.06
N LEU A 151 16.82 7.03 18.37
CA LEU A 151 15.46 7.59 18.39
C LEU A 151 14.85 7.51 19.80
N GLY A 152 15.14 6.44 20.54
CA GLY A 152 14.70 6.23 21.92
C GLY A 152 15.19 7.31 22.88
N LEU A 153 16.42 7.81 22.72
CA LEU A 153 16.95 8.91 23.54
C LEU A 153 16.15 10.20 23.42
N GLY A 154 15.54 10.44 22.24
CA GLY A 154 14.68 11.60 21.98
C GLY A 154 13.18 11.33 22.17
N SER A 155 12.78 10.08 22.43
CA SER A 155 11.37 9.70 22.49
C SER A 155 10.77 10.10 23.83
N ARG A 156 9.81 11.04 23.80
CA ARG A 156 9.05 11.47 24.98
C ARG A 156 7.67 10.83 25.08
N TYR A 157 7.18 10.24 24.00
CA TYR A 157 5.82 9.73 23.93
C TYR A 157 5.80 8.21 23.98
N ARG A 158 4.78 7.65 24.64
CA ARG A 158 4.66 6.21 24.83
C ARG A 158 3.53 5.64 23.97
N CYS A 159 3.92 4.85 22.96
CA CYS A 159 3.02 4.01 22.18
C CYS A 159 3.33 2.54 22.51
N SER A 160 2.29 1.76 22.78
CA SER A 160 2.39 0.44 23.40
C SER A 160 1.32 -0.53 22.92
N GLY A 161 0.77 -0.31 21.72
CA GLY A 161 -0.24 -1.21 21.15
C GLY A 161 0.24 -2.65 20.97
N GLU A 162 1.55 -2.84 20.87
CA GLU A 162 2.21 -4.14 20.67
C GLU A 162 2.59 -4.86 21.97
N ASP A 163 2.51 -4.18 23.12
CA ASP A 163 2.96 -4.69 24.41
C ASP A 163 1.81 -5.35 25.19
N PRO A 164 1.79 -6.68 25.39
CA PRO A 164 0.71 -7.38 26.09
C PRO A 164 0.46 -6.91 27.54
N ALA A 165 1.45 -6.28 28.18
CA ALA A 165 1.28 -5.73 29.53
C ALA A 165 0.59 -4.36 29.54
N SER A 166 0.43 -3.71 28.39
CA SER A 166 -0.18 -2.39 28.27
C SER A 166 -1.71 -2.44 28.27
N PRO A 167 -2.40 -1.50 28.93
CA PRO A 167 -3.86 -1.35 28.78
C PRO A 167 -4.28 -0.95 27.35
N TYR A 168 -3.33 -0.54 26.52
CA TYR A 168 -3.53 -0.17 25.12
C TYR A 168 -3.21 -1.33 24.16
N PHE A 169 -2.85 -2.53 24.66
CA PHE A 169 -2.51 -3.67 23.82
C PHE A 169 -3.66 -4.11 22.91
N TRP A 170 -3.40 -4.19 21.61
CA TRP A 170 -4.35 -4.76 20.63
C TRP A 170 -3.65 -5.46 19.45
N GLY A 171 -2.36 -5.76 19.57
CA GLY A 171 -1.57 -6.35 18.49
C GLY A 171 -2.09 -7.70 18.00
N ASP A 172 -2.62 -8.54 18.89
CA ASP A 172 -3.29 -9.79 18.54
C ASP A 172 -4.54 -9.57 17.69
N VAL A 173 -5.39 -8.62 18.08
CA VAL A 173 -6.60 -8.25 17.33
C VAL A 173 -6.24 -7.59 15.99
N CYS A 174 -5.18 -6.77 15.96
CA CYS A 174 -4.66 -6.19 14.73
C CYS A 174 -4.25 -7.26 13.73
N LEU A 175 -3.48 -8.26 14.21
CA LEU A 175 -3.03 -9.38 13.40
C LEU A 175 -4.21 -10.20 12.86
N GLU A 176 -5.35 -10.25 13.55
CA GLU A 176 -6.55 -10.93 13.08
C GLU A 176 -7.34 -10.10 12.05
N LYS A 177 -7.58 -8.82 12.34
CA LYS A 177 -8.61 -8.02 11.67
C LYS A 177 -8.08 -7.00 10.65
N VAL A 178 -6.82 -6.58 10.73
CA VAL A 178 -6.26 -5.52 9.86
C VAL A 178 -5.27 -6.10 8.86
N GLN A 179 -5.41 -5.76 7.57
CA GLN A 179 -4.51 -6.27 6.52
C GLN A 179 -3.27 -5.39 6.33
N HIS A 180 -3.47 -4.07 6.29
CA HIS A 180 -2.45 -3.12 5.88
C HIS A 180 -2.37 -1.93 6.84
N ILE A 181 -1.16 -1.59 7.28
CA ILE A 181 -0.92 -0.37 8.08
C ILE A 181 0.06 0.55 7.35
N ARG A 182 -0.28 1.84 7.29
CA ARG A 182 0.63 2.87 6.79
C ARG A 182 1.73 3.14 7.80
N LEU A 183 2.99 3.05 7.37
CA LEU A 183 4.14 3.37 8.23
C LEU A 183 4.91 4.59 7.73
N PHE A 184 5.70 4.41 6.67
CA PHE A 184 6.64 5.42 6.22
C PHE A 184 6.01 6.44 5.26
N ARG A 185 6.62 7.62 5.23
CA ARG A 185 6.31 8.69 4.27
C ARG A 185 7.45 8.91 3.31
N THR A 186 7.13 9.18 2.05
CA THR A 186 8.08 9.52 1.00
C THR A 186 7.70 10.85 0.33
N ARG A 187 8.57 11.40 -0.51
CA ARG A 187 8.26 12.55 -1.39
C ARG A 187 8.27 12.20 -2.88
N ASN A 188 8.43 10.92 -3.22
CA ASN A 188 8.40 10.47 -4.60
C ASN A 188 6.95 10.23 -5.03
N VAL A 189 6.59 10.56 -6.28
CA VAL A 189 5.27 10.23 -6.83
C VAL A 189 5.16 8.70 -6.98
N ASN A 190 6.21 8.05 -7.48
CA ASN A 190 6.28 6.60 -7.51
C ASN A 190 6.70 6.04 -6.14
N THR A 191 5.72 5.88 -5.26
CA THR A 191 5.92 5.28 -3.93
C THR A 191 6.49 3.86 -3.99
N LEU A 192 6.19 3.09 -5.04
CA LEU A 192 6.70 1.73 -5.21
C LEU A 192 8.20 1.68 -5.55
N ALA A 193 8.78 2.74 -6.13
CA ALA A 193 10.23 2.83 -6.30
C ALA A 193 10.98 3.01 -4.96
N GLU A 194 10.35 3.72 -4.01
CA GLU A 194 10.89 3.93 -2.67
C GLU A 194 10.67 2.73 -1.74
N ASN A 195 9.55 2.03 -1.89
CA ASN A 195 9.21 0.85 -1.09
C ASN A 195 8.81 -0.34 -1.99
N PRO A 196 9.75 -0.91 -2.77
CA PRO A 196 9.45 -1.98 -3.72
C PRO A 196 8.95 -3.28 -3.07
N SER A 197 9.22 -3.49 -1.78
CA SER A 197 8.70 -4.65 -1.06
C SER A 197 7.23 -4.52 -0.67
N MET A 198 6.61 -3.34 -0.76
CA MET A 198 5.26 -3.14 -0.24
C MET A 198 4.18 -3.89 -1.04
N PRO A 199 3.11 -4.38 -0.38
CA PRO A 199 3.00 -4.50 1.07
C PRO A 199 3.96 -5.58 1.61
N TYR A 200 4.64 -5.31 2.73
CA TYR A 200 5.64 -6.23 3.29
C TYR A 200 5.35 -6.58 4.75
N HIS A 201 5.75 -7.78 5.17
CA HIS A 201 5.79 -8.15 6.59
C HIS A 201 7.18 -7.84 7.17
N ASP A 202 7.21 -7.35 8.41
CA ASP A 202 8.44 -7.15 9.18
C ASP A 202 8.43 -8.11 10.38
N PRO A 203 9.32 -9.13 10.41
CA PRO A 203 9.37 -10.10 11.50
C PRO A 203 9.70 -9.50 12.87
N GLU A 204 10.30 -8.31 12.94
CA GLU A 204 10.51 -7.61 14.22
C GLU A 204 9.23 -6.97 14.75
N LYS A 205 8.18 -6.91 13.92
CA LYS A 205 6.87 -6.32 14.19
C LYS A 205 5.74 -7.35 13.95
N PRO A 206 5.75 -8.48 14.68
CA PRO A 206 4.93 -9.66 14.37
C PRO A 206 3.42 -9.44 14.39
N TRP A 207 2.93 -8.42 15.11
CA TRP A 207 1.50 -8.11 15.23
C TRP A 207 0.90 -7.44 13.99
N VAL A 208 1.70 -7.11 12.98
CA VAL A 208 1.22 -6.43 11.77
C VAL A 208 1.41 -7.32 10.55
N ARG A 209 0.29 -7.65 9.89
CA ARG A 209 0.29 -8.47 8.67
C ARG A 209 1.13 -7.86 7.58
N SER A 210 0.91 -6.59 7.28
CA SER A 210 1.74 -5.90 6.31
C SER A 210 1.76 -4.38 6.46
N TRP A 211 2.89 -3.82 6.08
CA TRP A 211 3.17 -2.40 6.05
C TRP A 211 3.21 -1.88 4.62
N PHE A 212 2.81 -0.63 4.45
CA PHE A 212 3.02 0.11 3.20
C PHE A 212 3.46 1.55 3.47
N SER A 213 4.05 2.16 2.46
CA SER A 213 4.47 3.57 2.47
C SER A 213 3.52 4.43 1.63
N ALA A 214 3.43 5.71 1.97
CA ALA A 214 2.66 6.69 1.21
C ALA A 214 3.49 7.94 0.92
N THR A 215 3.19 8.62 -0.18
CA THR A 215 3.77 9.93 -0.50
C THR A 215 3.04 11.04 0.24
N LYS A 216 3.79 12.03 0.73
CA LYS A 216 3.26 13.24 1.38
C LYS A 216 3.22 14.44 0.44
N ARG A 217 3.31 14.23 -0.88
CA ARG A 217 3.11 15.30 -1.87
C ARG A 217 1.65 15.76 -1.87
N SER A 218 1.38 16.90 -2.50
CA SER A 218 0.01 17.34 -2.74
C SER A 218 -0.65 16.52 -3.85
N PHE A 219 -1.98 16.45 -3.85
CA PHE A 219 -2.74 15.83 -4.92
C PHE A 219 -2.44 16.48 -6.28
N LYS A 220 -2.28 17.81 -6.29
CA LYS A 220 -1.89 18.58 -7.48
C LYS A 220 -0.55 18.12 -8.05
N ASP A 221 0.46 17.96 -7.19
CA ASP A 221 1.79 17.49 -7.59
C ASP A 221 1.77 16.07 -8.16
N CYS A 222 0.93 15.19 -7.61
CA CYS A 222 0.84 13.80 -8.04
C CYS A 222 -0.02 13.59 -9.28
N THR A 223 -0.75 14.61 -9.72
CA THR A 223 -1.69 14.53 -10.86
C THR A 223 -1.29 15.43 -12.03
N THR A 224 -0.08 15.98 -12.06
CA THR A 224 0.41 16.70 -13.25
C THR A 224 0.67 15.72 -14.41
N PRO A 225 0.65 16.19 -15.68
CA PRO A 225 0.97 15.34 -16.83
C PRO A 225 2.31 14.59 -16.68
N GLU A 226 3.33 15.25 -16.14
CA GLU A 226 4.67 14.70 -15.93
C GLU A 226 4.66 13.62 -14.84
N ALA A 227 3.91 13.83 -13.75
CA ALA A 227 3.76 12.85 -12.68
C ALA A 227 3.04 11.58 -13.18
N LEU A 228 1.99 11.74 -13.99
CA LEU A 228 1.27 10.61 -14.58
C LEU A 228 2.13 9.88 -15.62
N GLU A 229 2.92 10.60 -16.42
CA GLU A 229 3.87 10.00 -17.36
C GLU A 229 4.99 9.24 -16.66
N GLN A 230 5.53 9.80 -15.57
CA GLN A 230 6.51 9.11 -14.74
C GLN A 230 5.95 7.77 -14.23
N LEU A 231 4.72 7.78 -13.71
CA LEU A 231 4.06 6.54 -13.25
C LEU A 231 3.92 5.53 -14.40
N ARG A 232 3.51 5.95 -15.59
CA ARG A 232 3.40 5.06 -16.77
C ARG A 232 4.73 4.44 -17.15
N GLY A 233 5.76 5.28 -17.33
CA GLY A 233 7.09 4.85 -17.77
C GLY A 233 7.78 3.92 -16.78
N GLU A 234 7.52 4.09 -15.48
CA GLU A 234 8.13 3.28 -14.42
C GLU A 234 7.28 2.05 -14.02
N HIS A 235 6.09 1.87 -14.62
CA HIS A 235 5.06 0.95 -14.14
C HIS A 235 4.78 1.12 -12.64
N GLY A 236 4.74 2.38 -12.21
CA GLY A 236 4.78 2.80 -10.82
C GLY A 236 3.43 2.73 -10.11
N LEU A 237 3.47 3.09 -8.83
CA LEU A 237 2.28 3.30 -8.01
C LEU A 237 2.44 4.58 -7.20
N CYS A 238 1.43 5.44 -7.23
CA CYS A 238 1.25 6.51 -6.26
C CYS A 238 0.29 6.05 -5.15
N VAL A 239 0.78 5.93 -3.91
CA VAL A 239 -0.04 5.85 -2.71
C VAL A 239 -0.03 7.21 -2.06
N LEU A 240 -1.07 8.02 -2.28
CA LEU A 240 -1.15 9.37 -1.75
C LEU A 240 -1.79 9.36 -0.36
N TYR A 241 -1.16 10.02 0.62
CA TYR A 241 -1.76 10.28 1.93
C TYR A 241 -2.09 11.76 2.06
N GLN A 242 -3.36 12.09 2.31
CA GLN A 242 -3.86 13.46 2.25
C GLN A 242 -4.98 13.71 3.26
N TYR A 243 -5.13 14.94 3.73
CA TYR A 243 -6.32 15.43 4.43
C TYR A 243 -7.35 15.90 3.39
N MET A 244 -8.17 14.99 2.86
CA MET A 244 -9.03 15.27 1.71
C MET A 244 -10.08 16.36 1.98
N HIS A 245 -10.54 16.47 3.22
CA HIS A 245 -11.51 17.49 3.64
C HIS A 245 -11.04 18.93 3.32
N ARG A 246 -9.73 19.18 3.25
CA ARG A 246 -9.15 20.51 2.96
C ARG A 246 -9.41 20.98 1.54
N HIS A 247 -9.76 20.06 0.64
CA HIS A 247 -10.13 20.41 -0.72
C HIS A 247 -11.58 20.87 -0.86
N ALA A 248 -12.34 20.96 0.24
CA ALA A 248 -13.68 21.54 0.24
C ALA A 248 -13.61 23.07 0.40
N TYR A 249 -14.26 23.80 -0.52
CA TYR A 249 -14.53 25.22 -0.39
C TYR A 249 -15.94 25.40 0.18
N LEU A 250 -16.04 25.46 1.51
CA LEU A 250 -17.30 25.42 2.25
C LEU A 250 -18.29 26.52 1.82
N GLU A 251 -17.81 27.75 1.62
CA GLU A 251 -18.66 28.90 1.26
C GLU A 251 -19.38 28.73 -0.08
N ARG A 252 -18.76 28.05 -1.07
CA ARG A 252 -19.37 27.79 -2.39
C ARG A 252 -20.00 26.40 -2.48
N GLY A 253 -19.78 25.52 -1.52
CA GLY A 253 -20.21 24.13 -1.59
C GLY A 253 -19.53 23.34 -2.71
N THR A 254 -18.31 23.72 -3.12
CA THR A 254 -17.57 23.08 -4.22
C THR A 254 -16.18 22.63 -3.78
N VAL A 255 -15.53 21.76 -4.55
CA VAL A 255 -14.12 21.44 -4.36
C VAL A 255 -13.19 22.55 -4.88
N THR A 256 -11.93 22.56 -4.44
CA THR A 256 -10.90 23.45 -5.01
C THR A 256 -10.62 23.12 -6.47
N ALA A 257 -10.19 24.12 -7.26
CA ALA A 257 -9.85 23.93 -8.67
C ALA A 257 -8.75 22.88 -8.87
N GLY A 258 -7.73 22.87 -8.00
CA GLY A 258 -6.65 21.89 -8.07
C GLY A 258 -7.11 20.44 -7.85
N LEU A 259 -8.06 20.20 -6.95
CA LEU A 259 -8.66 18.86 -6.79
C LEU A 259 -9.46 18.49 -8.04
N ARG A 260 -10.27 19.42 -8.55
CA ARG A 260 -11.11 19.20 -9.73
C ARG A 260 -10.27 18.81 -10.95
N GLU A 261 -9.36 19.68 -11.34
CA GLU A 261 -8.50 19.49 -12.52
C GLU A 261 -7.64 18.23 -12.40
N GLY A 262 -7.07 17.98 -11.22
CA GLY A 262 -6.24 16.80 -10.97
C GLY A 262 -7.03 15.50 -11.05
N ALA A 263 -8.25 15.47 -10.49
CA ALA A 263 -9.10 14.29 -10.50
C ALA A 263 -9.64 13.99 -11.91
N GLU A 264 -10.10 15.02 -12.62
CA GLU A 264 -10.56 14.89 -14.01
C GLU A 264 -9.41 14.41 -14.91
N ARG A 265 -8.19 14.94 -14.73
CA ARG A 265 -7.00 14.49 -15.48
C ARG A 265 -6.62 13.05 -15.15
N LEU A 266 -6.59 12.69 -13.87
CA LEU A 266 -6.26 11.34 -13.43
C LEU A 266 -7.26 10.31 -13.98
N MET A 267 -8.57 10.61 -13.90
CA MET A 267 -9.60 9.69 -14.40
C MET A 267 -9.66 9.64 -15.94
N ALA A 268 -9.26 10.72 -16.62
CA ALA A 268 -9.07 10.72 -18.07
C ALA A 268 -7.84 9.89 -18.51
N ALA A 269 -6.86 9.68 -17.62
CA ALA A 269 -5.74 8.76 -17.86
C ALA A 269 -6.21 7.31 -17.68
N GLY A 270 -6.98 6.81 -18.66
CA GLY A 270 -7.64 5.49 -18.63
C GLY A 270 -6.69 4.27 -18.56
N ASP A 271 -5.38 4.50 -18.60
CA ASP A 271 -4.35 3.47 -18.47
C ASP A 271 -3.66 3.47 -17.08
N ILE A 272 -4.10 4.30 -16.15
CA ILE A 272 -3.70 4.27 -14.74
C ILE A 272 -4.82 3.64 -13.92
N TRP A 273 -4.50 2.58 -13.18
CA TRP A 273 -5.50 1.94 -12.31
C TRP A 273 -5.74 2.77 -11.05
N VAL A 274 -6.97 3.29 -10.90
CA VAL A 274 -7.37 4.03 -9.70
C VAL A 274 -8.35 3.21 -8.88
N ASP A 275 -7.98 2.90 -7.64
CA ASP A 275 -8.82 2.14 -6.71
C ASP A 275 -8.48 2.47 -5.25
N THR A 276 -9.20 1.82 -4.34
CA THR A 276 -8.97 1.87 -2.89
C THR A 276 -7.58 1.34 -2.51
N THR A 277 -7.07 1.79 -1.38
CA THR A 277 -5.75 1.37 -0.86
C THR A 277 -5.72 -0.13 -0.62
N SER A 278 -6.77 -0.69 0.00
CA SER A 278 -6.87 -2.13 0.22
C SER A 278 -6.85 -2.93 -1.09
N ALA A 279 -7.58 -2.51 -2.13
CA ALA A 279 -7.58 -3.20 -3.42
C ALA A 279 -6.20 -3.17 -4.08
N VAL A 280 -5.53 -2.02 -4.07
CA VAL A 280 -4.18 -1.87 -4.63
C VAL A 280 -3.15 -2.72 -3.86
N MET A 281 -3.20 -2.71 -2.52
CA MET A 281 -2.30 -3.51 -1.70
C MET A 281 -2.56 -5.02 -1.88
N ALA A 282 -3.82 -5.43 -1.98
CA ALA A 282 -4.19 -6.81 -2.28
C ALA A 282 -3.64 -7.26 -3.65
N ARG A 283 -3.71 -6.40 -4.67
CA ARG A 283 -3.12 -6.69 -5.98
C ARG A 283 -1.61 -6.82 -5.92
N LEU A 284 -0.91 -5.88 -5.27
CA LEU A 284 0.53 -6.00 -5.09
C LEU A 284 0.88 -7.31 -4.39
N ARG A 285 0.17 -7.64 -3.31
CA ARG A 285 0.33 -8.90 -2.55
C ARG A 285 0.07 -10.14 -3.40
N ALA A 286 -0.88 -10.12 -4.32
CA ALA A 286 -1.13 -11.22 -5.25
C ALA A 286 0.04 -11.40 -6.24
N MET A 287 0.56 -10.29 -6.79
CA MET A 287 1.71 -10.31 -7.71
C MET A 287 2.99 -10.80 -7.03
N GLN A 288 3.15 -10.53 -5.72
CA GLN A 288 3.51 -11.53 -4.70
C GLN A 288 4.02 -12.92 -5.12
N GLY A 289 3.04 -13.81 -5.33
CA GLY A 289 3.25 -15.21 -5.66
C GLY A 289 3.38 -15.46 -7.17
N ILE A 290 3.36 -14.42 -8.01
CA ILE A 290 3.62 -14.55 -9.44
C ILE A 290 5.12 -14.52 -9.70
N PHE A 291 5.59 -15.49 -10.49
CA PHE A 291 7.00 -15.63 -10.85
C PHE A 291 7.15 -16.13 -12.30
N MET A 292 8.37 -16.04 -12.82
CA MET A 292 8.74 -16.63 -14.10
C MET A 292 9.71 -17.79 -13.87
N ALA A 293 9.45 -18.95 -14.45
CA ALA A 293 10.45 -19.99 -14.63
C ALA A 293 10.87 -20.06 -16.11
N ARG A 294 12.12 -20.42 -16.39
CA ARG A 294 12.62 -20.47 -17.77
C ARG A 294 13.64 -21.57 -18.00
N ARG A 295 13.70 -22.02 -19.25
CA ARG A 295 14.72 -22.91 -19.79
C ARG A 295 14.89 -22.63 -21.28
N LYS A 296 16.05 -22.08 -21.68
CA LYS A 296 16.31 -21.64 -23.07
C LYS A 296 15.22 -20.66 -23.54
N ASN A 297 14.43 -21.03 -24.55
CA ASN A 297 13.31 -20.24 -25.08
C ASN A 297 11.93 -20.65 -24.53
N LEU A 298 11.89 -21.63 -23.62
CA LEU A 298 10.71 -22.01 -22.88
C LEU A 298 10.61 -21.18 -21.62
N LEU A 299 9.40 -20.69 -21.36
CA LEU A 299 9.06 -19.80 -20.26
C LEU A 299 7.79 -20.33 -19.61
N TRP A 300 7.64 -20.10 -18.30
CA TRP A 300 6.42 -20.42 -17.57
C TRP A 300 6.11 -19.30 -16.60
N VAL A 301 4.91 -18.74 -16.69
CA VAL A 301 4.40 -17.85 -15.64
C VAL A 301 3.69 -18.71 -14.62
N GLY A 302 4.22 -18.74 -13.39
CA GLY A 302 3.66 -19.53 -12.31
C GLY A 302 2.94 -18.69 -11.27
N ASN A 303 1.97 -19.30 -10.60
CA ASN A 303 1.27 -18.69 -9.47
C ASN A 303 1.38 -19.57 -8.22
N ALA A 304 2.22 -19.13 -7.28
CA ALA A 304 2.43 -19.81 -6.00
C ALA A 304 1.42 -19.39 -4.91
N ASN A 305 0.47 -18.50 -5.21
CA ASN A 305 -0.62 -18.18 -4.29
C ASN A 305 -1.60 -19.35 -4.19
N GLU A 306 -2.42 -19.34 -3.13
CA GLU A 306 -3.53 -20.29 -2.91
C GLU A 306 -4.81 -19.89 -3.67
N PHE A 307 -4.77 -18.80 -4.44
CA PHE A 307 -5.89 -18.26 -5.20
C PHE A 307 -5.45 -17.84 -6.61
N GLU A 308 -6.42 -17.76 -7.52
CA GLU A 308 -6.20 -17.33 -8.91
C GLU A 308 -5.85 -15.83 -9.00
N VAL A 309 -4.91 -15.48 -9.87
CA VAL A 309 -4.53 -14.09 -10.14
C VAL A 309 -4.90 -13.74 -11.58
N GLY A 310 -5.91 -12.87 -11.74
CA GLY A 310 -6.38 -12.37 -13.03
C GLY A 310 -5.51 -11.26 -13.61
N GLY A 311 -5.60 -11.03 -14.92
CA GLY A 311 -5.03 -9.87 -15.60
C GLY A 311 -3.53 -9.69 -15.38
N VAL A 312 -2.77 -10.79 -15.37
CA VAL A 312 -1.31 -10.75 -15.30
C VAL A 312 -0.77 -10.28 -16.64
N GLN A 313 0.25 -9.41 -16.63
CA GLN A 313 0.79 -8.91 -17.89
C GLN A 313 2.29 -8.62 -17.79
N LEU A 314 2.97 -8.67 -18.93
CA LEU A 314 4.40 -8.41 -19.08
C LEU A 314 4.64 -7.39 -20.18
N SER A 315 5.56 -6.47 -19.92
CA SER A 315 6.23 -5.68 -20.96
C SER A 315 7.31 -6.55 -21.60
N LEU A 316 7.32 -6.63 -22.93
CA LEU A 316 8.27 -7.38 -23.74
C LEU A 316 9.22 -6.43 -24.47
N PRO A 317 10.47 -6.84 -24.70
CA PRO A 317 11.36 -6.11 -25.59
C PRO A 317 10.85 -6.17 -27.04
N GLY A 318 11.03 -5.09 -27.79
CA GLY A 318 10.56 -4.98 -29.17
C GLY A 318 11.08 -6.10 -30.07
N GLY A 319 10.20 -6.67 -30.89
CA GLY A 319 10.51 -7.73 -31.86
C GLY A 319 10.45 -9.15 -31.30
N VAL A 320 10.22 -9.34 -30.00
CA VAL A 320 10.04 -10.67 -29.42
C VAL A 320 8.60 -11.16 -29.61
N GLY A 321 8.45 -12.32 -30.25
CA GLY A 321 7.19 -13.05 -30.28
C GLY A 321 7.09 -14.04 -29.12
N ILE A 322 5.93 -14.10 -28.49
CA ILE A 322 5.55 -15.11 -27.50
C ILE A 322 4.36 -15.89 -28.06
N THR A 323 4.46 -17.22 -27.98
CA THR A 323 3.36 -18.15 -28.30
C THR A 323 3.01 -18.95 -27.06
N SER A 324 1.75 -19.35 -26.96
CA SER A 324 1.23 -20.15 -25.85
C SER A 324 0.17 -21.11 -26.36
N THR A 325 0.02 -22.26 -25.72
CA THR A 325 -1.11 -23.17 -25.93
C THR A 325 -2.34 -22.74 -25.12
N ASP A 326 -2.16 -21.84 -24.16
CA ASP A 326 -3.25 -21.31 -23.33
C ASP A 326 -3.98 -20.18 -24.09
N PRO A 327 -5.29 -20.31 -24.36
CA PRO A 327 -6.07 -19.30 -25.09
C PRO A 327 -6.25 -17.99 -24.32
N GLY A 328 -6.02 -17.98 -23.00
CA GLY A 328 -6.01 -16.79 -22.16
C GLY A 328 -4.76 -15.93 -22.31
N VAL A 329 -3.76 -16.40 -23.07
CA VAL A 329 -2.53 -15.66 -23.36
C VAL A 329 -2.65 -14.94 -24.68
N VAL A 330 -2.57 -13.61 -24.65
CA VAL A 330 -2.67 -12.75 -25.84
C VAL A 330 -1.50 -11.78 -25.85
N GLN A 331 -0.79 -11.68 -26.97
CA GLN A 331 0.23 -10.66 -27.18
C GLN A 331 -0.32 -9.52 -28.04
N GLU A 332 -0.21 -8.29 -27.54
CA GLU A 332 -0.60 -7.06 -28.22
C GLU A 332 0.64 -6.15 -28.33
N GLY A 333 1.27 -6.16 -29.51
CA GLY A 333 2.55 -5.48 -29.74
C GLY A 333 3.63 -5.96 -28.77
N ASN A 334 4.11 -5.06 -27.91
CA ASN A 334 5.14 -5.33 -26.91
C ASN A 334 4.56 -5.69 -25.53
N ARG A 335 3.27 -6.02 -25.41
CA ARG A 335 2.67 -6.45 -24.15
C ARG A 335 2.13 -7.87 -24.27
N LEU A 336 2.42 -8.70 -23.28
CA LEU A 336 1.80 -10.01 -23.11
C LEU A 336 0.75 -9.92 -22.00
N ARG A 337 -0.47 -10.33 -22.28
CA ARG A 337 -1.55 -10.48 -21.31
C ARG A 337 -1.82 -11.95 -21.05
N ILE A 338 -2.02 -12.30 -19.79
CA ILE A 338 -2.48 -13.60 -19.33
C ILE A 338 -3.76 -13.35 -18.53
N ALA A 339 -4.89 -13.83 -19.05
CA ALA A 339 -6.21 -13.55 -18.51
C ALA A 339 -6.33 -13.95 -17.03
N ALA A 340 -5.81 -15.13 -16.68
CA ALA A 340 -5.71 -15.61 -15.31
C ALA A 340 -4.59 -16.65 -15.17
N VAL A 341 -3.99 -16.71 -13.98
CA VAL A 341 -3.05 -17.78 -13.60
C VAL A 341 -3.61 -18.46 -12.36
N ARG A 342 -4.02 -19.71 -12.47
CA ARG A 342 -4.65 -20.49 -11.38
C ARG A 342 -3.64 -20.81 -10.28
N ALA A 343 -4.15 -21.00 -9.07
CA ALA A 343 -3.36 -21.37 -7.90
C ALA A 343 -2.56 -22.66 -8.16
N GLY A 344 -1.25 -22.60 -7.91
CA GLY A 344 -0.32 -23.71 -8.08
C GLY A 344 -0.06 -24.14 -9.53
N GLU A 345 -0.50 -23.38 -10.54
CA GLU A 345 -0.33 -23.72 -11.96
C GLU A 345 0.79 -22.93 -12.63
N LEU A 346 1.28 -23.49 -13.75
CA LEU A 346 2.24 -22.89 -14.65
C LEU A 346 1.60 -22.67 -16.01
N VAL A 347 1.62 -21.43 -16.51
CA VAL A 347 1.18 -21.09 -17.87
C VAL A 347 2.39 -21.18 -18.81
N PRO A 348 2.44 -22.17 -19.74
CA PRO A 348 3.57 -22.37 -20.62
C PRO A 348 3.60 -21.32 -21.73
N LEU A 349 4.77 -20.75 -21.96
CA LEU A 349 5.04 -19.74 -22.96
C LEU A 349 6.29 -20.16 -23.76
N ARG A 350 6.32 -19.84 -25.05
CA ARG A 350 7.48 -20.05 -25.91
C ARG A 350 7.85 -18.74 -26.58
N SER A 351 9.07 -18.30 -26.33
CA SER A 351 9.61 -17.12 -27.02
C SER A 351 10.32 -17.51 -28.31
N THR A 352 10.26 -16.62 -29.30
CA THR A 352 11.03 -16.73 -30.54
C THR A 352 12.54 -16.71 -30.28
N GLU A 353 12.97 -16.11 -29.18
CA GLU A 353 14.38 -15.99 -28.80
C GLU A 353 14.57 -15.97 -27.27
N PRO A 354 15.77 -16.20 -26.74
CA PRO A 354 16.01 -16.09 -25.30
C PRO A 354 15.78 -14.66 -24.81
N ILE A 355 14.93 -14.50 -23.79
CA ILE A 355 14.70 -13.20 -23.13
C ILE A 355 15.28 -13.17 -21.72
N ARG A 356 15.80 -12.00 -21.35
CA ARG A 356 16.09 -11.70 -19.95
C ARG A 356 14.81 -11.20 -19.29
N ILE A 357 14.57 -11.61 -18.06
CA ILE A 357 13.47 -11.07 -17.25
C ILE A 357 14.07 -10.18 -16.15
N GLU A 358 13.53 -8.99 -15.97
CA GLU A 358 13.89 -8.09 -14.89
C GLU A 358 13.12 -8.45 -13.61
N GLY A 359 13.82 -8.45 -12.47
CA GLY A 359 13.23 -8.68 -11.15
C GLY A 359 13.75 -9.94 -10.45
N GLY A 360 13.46 -10.04 -9.16
CA GLY A 360 13.98 -11.11 -8.29
C GLY A 360 13.19 -12.42 -8.33
N ARG A 361 12.13 -12.52 -9.14
CA ARG A 361 11.23 -13.70 -9.18
C ARG A 361 11.35 -14.46 -10.49
N VAL A 362 12.60 -14.82 -10.79
CA VAL A 362 12.97 -15.55 -12.00
C VAL A 362 13.74 -16.79 -11.60
N LEU A 363 13.33 -17.95 -12.09
CA LEU A 363 13.94 -19.25 -11.83
C LEU A 363 14.47 -19.84 -13.13
N ASP A 364 15.75 -20.18 -13.15
CA ASP A 364 16.32 -21.05 -14.19
C ASP A 364 16.08 -22.51 -13.81
N LEU A 365 15.36 -23.24 -14.67
CA LEU A 365 15.06 -24.66 -14.46
C LEU A 365 16.21 -25.55 -14.91
N ASP A 366 16.35 -26.69 -14.24
CA ASP A 366 17.35 -27.71 -14.55
C ASP A 366 17.03 -28.48 -15.85
N GLU A 367 17.84 -29.50 -16.16
CA GLU A 367 17.64 -30.33 -17.35
C GLU A 367 16.34 -31.16 -17.33
N ARG A 368 15.76 -31.34 -16.14
CA ARG A 368 14.51 -32.05 -15.89
C ARG A 368 13.34 -31.09 -15.73
N GLU A 369 13.52 -29.80 -16.05
CA GLU A 369 12.50 -28.75 -15.97
C GLU A 369 11.96 -28.54 -14.55
N ARG A 370 12.84 -28.72 -13.57
CA ARG A 370 12.54 -28.57 -12.14
C ARG A 370 13.44 -27.51 -11.53
N GLY A 371 13.00 -26.95 -10.42
CA GLY A 371 13.80 -26.02 -9.66
C GLY A 371 13.10 -25.49 -8.42
N ALA A 372 13.84 -24.69 -7.65
CA ALA A 372 13.33 -24.02 -6.47
C ALA A 372 13.74 -22.55 -6.46
N LEU A 373 12.76 -21.64 -6.32
CA LEU A 373 12.99 -20.21 -6.17
C LEU A 373 12.92 -19.83 -4.70
N ARG A 374 14.01 -19.35 -4.12
CA ARG A 374 14.02 -18.88 -2.72
C ARG A 374 13.44 -17.47 -2.60
N PHE A 375 12.69 -17.23 -1.54
CA PHE A 375 12.20 -15.92 -1.11
C PHE A 375 12.44 -15.74 0.40
N PRO A 376 12.28 -14.54 0.98
CA PRO A 376 12.74 -14.25 2.35
C PRO A 376 12.17 -15.14 3.47
N SER A 377 11.03 -15.77 3.24
CA SER A 377 10.26 -16.57 4.19
C SER A 377 10.03 -18.00 3.70
N GLY A 378 10.79 -18.46 2.69
CA GLY A 378 10.66 -19.83 2.19
C GLY A 378 11.13 -20.04 0.75
N ARG A 379 10.52 -21.00 0.07
CA ARG A 379 10.86 -21.35 -1.32
C ARG A 379 9.63 -21.77 -2.13
N ILE A 380 9.67 -21.55 -3.44
CA ILE A 380 8.69 -22.04 -4.39
C ILE A 380 9.31 -23.21 -5.14
N LEU A 381 8.72 -24.40 -5.01
CA LEU A 381 9.07 -25.56 -5.81
C LEU A 381 8.33 -25.50 -7.14
N VAL A 382 9.01 -25.84 -8.23
CA VAL A 382 8.49 -25.77 -9.59
C VAL A 382 8.78 -27.07 -10.32
N ASN A 383 7.74 -27.67 -10.91
CA ASN A 383 7.86 -28.82 -11.80
C ASN A 383 7.15 -28.51 -13.12
N ALA A 384 7.90 -28.05 -14.12
CA ALA A 384 7.37 -27.77 -15.44
C ALA A 384 7.34 -29.03 -16.34
N ALA A 385 8.02 -30.11 -15.94
CA ALA A 385 8.00 -31.36 -16.69
C ALA A 385 6.62 -32.03 -16.65
N PRO A 386 6.28 -32.90 -17.61
CA PRO A 386 5.02 -33.66 -17.60
C PRO A 386 4.93 -34.69 -16.46
N ARG A 387 6.08 -35.15 -15.95
CA ARG A 387 6.15 -36.22 -14.94
C ARG A 387 6.21 -35.64 -13.53
N ARG A 388 5.53 -36.29 -12.60
CA ARG A 388 5.61 -36.00 -11.16
C ARG A 388 7.06 -35.96 -10.68
N TRP A 389 7.35 -34.96 -9.85
CA TRP A 389 8.61 -34.84 -9.13
C TRP A 389 8.37 -35.28 -7.69
N GLU A 390 9.07 -36.34 -7.26
CA GLU A 390 9.17 -36.72 -5.85
C GLU A 390 10.28 -35.90 -5.20
N ASP A 391 9.94 -35.14 -4.18
CA ASP A 391 10.90 -34.37 -3.38
C ASP A 391 11.57 -35.25 -2.33
N GLU A 392 12.71 -34.78 -1.82
CA GLU A 392 13.55 -35.51 -0.86
C GLU A 392 12.84 -35.80 0.48
N ASN A 393 11.71 -35.14 0.75
CA ASN A 393 10.94 -35.28 1.98
C ASN A 393 9.73 -36.22 1.80
N GLY A 394 9.65 -36.96 0.68
CA GLY A 394 8.53 -37.85 0.38
C GLY A 394 7.27 -37.13 -0.10
N GLY A 395 7.33 -35.81 -0.30
CA GLY A 395 6.30 -35.05 -0.98
C GLY A 395 6.39 -35.23 -2.50
N GLY A 396 5.29 -34.95 -3.21
CA GLY A 396 5.25 -34.97 -4.67
C GLY A 396 4.69 -33.69 -5.25
N LEU A 397 5.21 -33.25 -6.39
CA LEU A 397 4.69 -32.14 -7.19
C LEU A 397 4.35 -32.64 -8.59
N GLU A 398 3.07 -32.58 -8.96
CA GLU A 398 2.61 -32.98 -10.29
C GLU A 398 3.22 -32.11 -11.40
N GLY A 399 3.18 -32.61 -12.63
CA GLY A 399 3.70 -31.88 -13.78
C GLY A 399 2.89 -30.62 -14.09
N GLY A 400 3.57 -29.54 -14.48
CA GLY A 400 2.94 -28.24 -14.75
C GLY A 400 2.49 -27.51 -13.48
N ARG A 401 3.01 -27.88 -12.30
CA ARG A 401 2.61 -27.30 -11.01
C ARG A 401 3.74 -26.59 -10.29
N CYS A 402 3.37 -25.73 -9.36
CA CYS A 402 4.25 -25.13 -8.37
C CYS A 402 3.62 -25.15 -6.97
N ARG A 403 4.46 -25.05 -5.94
CA ARG A 403 4.03 -25.01 -4.54
C ARG A 403 4.94 -24.08 -3.74
N ALA A 404 4.36 -23.16 -2.98
CA ALA A 404 5.10 -22.40 -1.98
C ALA A 404 5.26 -23.21 -0.69
N GLU A 405 6.47 -23.23 -0.16
CA GLU A 405 6.81 -23.77 1.15
C GLU A 405 7.33 -22.62 2.00
N PHE A 406 6.62 -22.30 3.09
CA PHE A 406 7.02 -21.26 4.02
C PHE A 406 7.85 -21.86 5.14
N GLU A 407 8.96 -21.20 5.48
CA GLU A 407 9.86 -21.59 6.56
C GLU A 407 9.48 -20.86 7.86
N GLY A 408 9.44 -21.60 8.97
CA GLY A 408 9.19 -21.07 10.31
C GLY A 408 7.71 -21.00 10.73
N GLU A 409 7.50 -20.68 12.01
CA GLU A 409 6.17 -20.62 12.66
C GLU A 409 5.49 -19.25 12.52
N SER A 410 5.84 -18.47 11.49
CA SER A 410 5.20 -17.16 11.30
C SER A 410 3.71 -17.33 11.01
N ASN A 411 2.88 -16.73 11.87
CA ASN A 411 1.44 -16.60 11.65
C ASN A 411 1.10 -15.81 10.37
N VAL A 412 2.07 -15.06 9.82
CA VAL A 412 1.94 -14.33 8.57
C VAL A 412 2.75 -15.01 7.48
N LYS A 413 2.04 -15.72 6.58
CA LYS A 413 2.58 -16.21 5.31
C LYS A 413 2.59 -15.07 4.30
N GLY A 414 3.76 -14.71 3.78
CA GLY A 414 3.90 -13.67 2.75
C GLY A 414 5.18 -13.85 1.94
N PHE A 415 5.16 -13.50 0.66
CA PHE A 415 6.30 -13.65 -0.25
C PHE A 415 7.30 -12.47 -0.21
N SER A 416 6.94 -11.38 0.46
CA SER A 416 7.75 -10.17 0.53
C SER A 416 8.09 -9.78 1.97
N ARG A 417 9.33 -9.32 2.14
CA ARG A 417 9.89 -8.76 3.36
C ARG A 417 10.76 -7.58 2.96
N ALA A 418 10.61 -6.45 3.65
CA ALA A 418 11.54 -5.34 3.46
C ALA A 418 12.92 -5.71 4.00
N GLY A 419 13.95 -5.58 3.17
CA GLY A 419 15.32 -5.79 3.60
C GLY A 419 15.77 -4.68 4.55
N ILE A 420 16.76 -4.96 5.41
CA ILE A 420 17.29 -3.98 6.36
C ILE A 420 17.74 -2.68 5.68
N ARG A 421 18.37 -2.77 4.50
CA ARG A 421 18.78 -1.62 3.68
C ARG A 421 17.60 -0.78 3.22
N GLU A 422 16.51 -1.42 2.80
CA GLU A 422 15.28 -0.73 2.37
C GLU A 422 14.64 -0.01 3.57
N LEU A 423 14.53 -0.67 4.72
CA LEU A 423 13.99 -0.07 5.95
C LEU A 423 14.80 1.15 6.39
N TYR A 424 16.14 1.09 6.36
CA TYR A 424 16.99 2.25 6.68
C TYR A 424 16.88 3.38 5.64
N ARG A 425 16.70 3.06 4.35
CA ARG A 425 16.44 4.07 3.32
C ARG A 425 15.11 4.78 3.58
N LEU A 426 14.05 4.03 3.87
CA LEU A 426 12.72 4.57 4.19
C LEU A 426 12.75 5.43 5.47
N LEU A 427 13.43 4.94 6.51
CA LEU A 427 13.61 5.69 7.76
C LEU A 427 14.37 7.00 7.51
N SER A 428 15.48 6.95 6.77
CA SER A 428 16.27 8.14 6.43
C SER A 428 15.44 9.15 5.64
N GLY A 429 14.66 8.69 4.65
CA GLY A 429 13.75 9.54 3.88
C GLY A 429 12.68 10.19 4.76
N GLN A 430 12.08 9.44 5.68
CA GLN A 430 11.12 9.97 6.64
C GLN A 430 11.75 11.01 7.59
N LEU A 431 12.97 10.76 8.08
CA LEU A 431 13.69 11.70 8.94
C LEU A 431 14.06 12.98 8.18
N ALA A 432 14.41 12.90 6.90
CA ALA A 432 14.65 14.08 6.07
C ALA A 432 13.37 14.91 5.88
N ILE A 433 12.22 14.25 5.68
CA ILE A 433 10.91 14.92 5.62
C ILE A 433 10.61 15.65 6.94
N LEU A 434 10.74 14.95 8.08
CA LEU A 434 10.53 15.53 9.41
C LEU A 434 11.51 16.65 9.73
N GLY A 435 12.79 16.49 9.39
CA GLY A 435 13.83 17.50 9.58
C GLY A 435 13.52 18.76 8.78
N ARG A 436 13.11 18.62 7.52
CA ARG A 436 12.64 19.75 6.70
C ARG A 436 11.41 20.40 7.34
N GLU A 437 10.43 19.63 7.78
CA GLU A 437 9.25 20.19 8.46
C GLU A 437 9.61 20.95 9.73
N VAL A 438 10.56 20.48 10.52
CA VAL A 438 11.00 21.18 11.73
C VAL A 438 11.81 22.43 11.40
N LEU A 439 12.72 22.35 10.42
CA LEU A 439 13.59 23.46 10.03
C LEU A 439 12.84 24.57 9.28
N PHE A 440 11.82 24.21 8.51
CA PHE A 440 11.04 25.14 7.68
C PHE A 440 9.61 25.35 8.19
N LYS A 441 9.28 24.82 9.39
CA LYS A 441 8.05 25.16 10.11
C LYS A 441 7.98 26.69 10.26
N GLY A 442 7.10 27.32 9.47
CA GLY A 442 6.89 28.75 9.48
C GLY A 442 7.62 29.56 8.40
N ARG A 443 8.32 28.95 7.41
CA ARG A 443 8.98 29.71 6.32
C ARG A 443 8.92 28.97 4.98
N SER A 444 8.36 29.61 3.95
CA SER A 444 8.53 29.13 2.57
C SER A 444 9.94 29.48 2.07
N LEU A 445 10.54 28.58 1.28
CA LEU A 445 11.70 28.91 0.45
C LEU A 445 11.20 29.48 -0.87
N ASP A 446 10.72 30.71 -0.83
CA ASP A 446 10.64 31.58 -2.01
C ASP A 446 11.75 32.63 -1.85
N THR A 447 12.76 32.56 -2.73
CA THR A 447 13.93 33.46 -2.69
C THR A 447 13.57 34.94 -2.86
N GLY A 448 12.30 35.28 -3.11
CA GLY A 448 11.80 36.66 -3.26
C GLY A 448 10.93 37.23 -2.12
N LYS A 449 10.55 36.47 -1.07
CA LYS A 449 9.51 36.91 -0.10
C LYS A 449 9.85 36.66 1.38
N PHE A 450 11.03 37.09 1.83
CA PHE A 450 11.50 36.84 3.21
C PHE A 450 10.97 37.79 4.30
N LEU A 451 9.87 38.54 4.09
CA LEU A 451 9.32 39.44 5.12
C LEU A 451 7.78 39.48 5.10
N GLY A 452 7.14 38.42 5.60
CA GLY A 452 5.72 38.42 5.91
C GLY A 452 5.45 37.80 7.28
N GLU A 453 4.79 38.53 8.18
CA GLU A 453 4.48 38.17 9.58
C GLU A 453 3.35 37.13 9.74
N LYS A 454 3.04 36.33 8.71
CA LYS A 454 1.90 35.40 8.79
C LYS A 454 2.29 34.12 9.50
N GLU A 455 1.68 33.88 10.66
CA GLU A 455 1.77 32.63 11.39
C GLU A 455 1.18 31.49 10.55
N ILE A 456 2.00 30.52 10.17
CA ILE A 456 1.57 29.36 9.38
C ILE A 456 0.93 28.35 10.33
N LEU A 457 -0.41 28.30 10.34
CA LEU A 457 -1.17 27.30 11.08
C LEU A 457 -0.98 25.90 10.45
N LEU A 458 -1.32 24.86 11.22
CA LEU A 458 -1.38 23.44 10.77
C LEU A 458 -2.24 23.21 9.50
N GLU A 459 -2.98 24.23 9.10
CA GLU A 459 -3.99 24.27 8.04
C GLU A 459 -3.38 24.53 6.64
N ASP A 460 -2.15 25.03 6.53
CA ASP A 460 -1.66 25.66 5.29
C ASP A 460 -0.64 24.81 4.48
N HIS A 461 -1.03 23.61 4.02
CA HIS A 461 -0.10 22.60 3.45
C HIS A 461 0.52 22.93 2.08
N ASP A 462 -0.02 23.88 1.30
CA ASP A 462 0.60 24.28 0.03
C ASP A 462 1.98 24.94 0.24
N ALA A 463 2.28 25.36 1.48
CA ALA A 463 3.57 25.92 1.89
C ALA A 463 4.54 24.92 2.57
N TRP A 464 4.23 23.61 2.64
CA TRP A 464 5.01 22.60 3.41
C TRP A 464 5.83 21.60 2.56
#